data_AF-A0A957P2C0-F1
#
_entry.id   AF-A0A957P2C0-F1
#
_cell.length_a   1.000
_cell.length_b   1.000
_cell.length_c   1.000
_cell.angle_alpha   90.00
_cell.angle_beta   90.00
_cell.angle_gamma   90.00
#
_symmetry.space_group_name_H-M   'P 1'
#
loop_
_entity.id
_entity.type
_entity.pdbx_description
1 polymer ?
#
loop_
_entity_poly.entity_id
_entity_poly.type
_entity_poly.pdbx_seq_one_letter_code
_entity_poly.pdbx_strand_id
1 'polypeptide(L)'
;QPAPLTAYADFLARWQHLHPAARLEGEASLRQVLQQLRAAPVVGRVWERDVLPLRLHHYRAGDLADLCQSGELVWVGAGGVDPRRMRVRYFFRGEGSAYLEPPPMDVSALSQHAQNVYAFLKGEGALFLADMCTALELDRADAEAALTELVMSGLVTNDSLDALRRIVGGEVVAPAAQHARQRPLSTLETQLAERLATRRGTQPPRLGEHPPLRPGGIQRPSRHDLRAARQRVRQRLGQEQEATVRAASEGRWALVHRFGVLGKQLPPAEQAAIQARQLLARHGVVTRESLAGEFGAW
;
A
#
# COMPACT_ATOMS: atom_id res chain seq x y z
N GLN A 1 -37.16 -12.37 -10.07
CA GLN A 1 -36.66 -12.78 -8.74
C GLN A 1 -35.20 -12.34 -8.63
N PRO A 2 -34.72 -11.88 -7.45
CA PRO A 2 -33.30 -11.57 -7.28
C PRO A 2 -32.44 -12.80 -7.54
N ALA A 3 -31.25 -12.62 -8.11
CA ALA A 3 -30.31 -13.71 -8.35
C ALA A 3 -29.87 -14.36 -7.02
N PRO A 4 -29.59 -15.68 -6.99
CA PRO A 4 -28.99 -16.32 -5.82
C PRO A 4 -27.65 -15.69 -5.44
N LEU A 5 -27.35 -15.64 -4.13
CA LEU A 5 -26.09 -15.06 -3.62
C LEU A 5 -24.84 -15.72 -4.25
N THR A 6 -24.90 -17.03 -4.49
CA THR A 6 -23.81 -17.79 -5.12
C THR A 6 -23.59 -17.37 -6.57
N ALA A 7 -24.65 -17.12 -7.33
CA ALA A 7 -24.56 -16.62 -8.70
C ALA A 7 -23.99 -15.21 -8.73
N TYR A 8 -24.38 -14.35 -7.79
CA TYR A 8 -23.82 -13.01 -7.66
C TYR A 8 -22.33 -13.02 -7.27
N ALA A 9 -21.93 -13.89 -6.33
CA ALA A 9 -20.53 -14.03 -5.92
C ALA A 9 -19.64 -14.56 -7.06
N ASP A 10 -20.10 -15.56 -7.82
CA ASP A 10 -19.38 -16.06 -8.99
C ASP A 10 -19.27 -15.00 -10.09
N PHE A 11 -20.37 -14.27 -10.36
CA PHE A 11 -20.37 -13.13 -11.28
C PHE A 11 -19.32 -12.09 -10.86
N LEU A 12 -19.32 -11.63 -9.61
CA LEU A 12 -18.34 -10.65 -9.12
C LEU A 12 -16.91 -11.16 -9.21
N ALA A 13 -16.68 -12.42 -8.84
CA ALA A 13 -15.35 -13.03 -8.92
C ALA A 13 -14.83 -13.07 -10.36
N ARG A 14 -15.69 -13.37 -11.35
CA ARG A 14 -15.33 -13.31 -12.77
C ARG A 14 -15.15 -11.88 -13.27
N TRP A 15 -16.08 -11.00 -12.91
CA TRP A 15 -16.08 -9.59 -13.30
C TRP A 15 -14.80 -8.88 -12.86
N GLN A 16 -14.34 -9.15 -11.64
CA GLN A 16 -13.13 -8.57 -11.07
C GLN A 16 -11.88 -9.41 -11.29
N HIS A 17 -11.93 -10.40 -12.18
CA HIS A 17 -10.79 -11.26 -12.56
C HIS A 17 -10.21 -12.10 -11.41
N LEU A 18 -10.95 -12.32 -10.32
CA LEU A 18 -10.54 -13.16 -9.18
C LEU A 18 -10.79 -14.65 -9.42
N HIS A 19 -11.78 -14.99 -10.26
CA HIS A 19 -12.07 -16.37 -10.63
C HIS A 19 -10.91 -16.93 -11.48
N PRO A 20 -10.39 -18.15 -11.22
CA PRO A 20 -9.23 -18.70 -11.95
C PRO A 20 -9.38 -18.70 -13.48
N ALA A 21 -10.58 -18.96 -13.98
CA ALA A 21 -10.89 -18.95 -15.42
C ALA A 21 -11.09 -17.55 -16.03
N ALA A 22 -11.01 -16.48 -15.24
CA ALA A 22 -11.23 -15.10 -15.68
C ALA A 22 -10.04 -14.17 -15.38
N ARG A 23 -8.92 -14.73 -14.89
CA ARG A 23 -7.68 -13.98 -14.72
C ARG A 23 -7.14 -13.53 -16.07
N LEU A 24 -6.46 -12.39 -16.07
CA LEU A 24 -5.97 -11.77 -17.29
C LEU A 24 -4.51 -12.17 -17.58
N GLU A 25 -4.17 -12.18 -18.86
CA GLU A 25 -2.83 -12.45 -19.40
C GLU A 25 -2.49 -11.46 -20.51
N GLY A 26 -1.21 -11.38 -20.86
CA GLY A 26 -0.70 -10.50 -21.92
C GLY A 26 -0.30 -9.11 -21.44
N GLU A 27 0.33 -8.36 -22.33
CA GLU A 27 1.03 -7.10 -22.04
C GLU A 27 0.10 -5.99 -21.50
N ALA A 28 -1.15 -5.94 -21.97
CA ALA A 28 -2.12 -4.92 -21.54
C ALA A 28 -2.88 -5.28 -20.25
N SER A 29 -2.70 -6.49 -19.70
CA SER A 29 -3.52 -7.01 -18.59
C SER A 29 -3.41 -6.20 -17.31
N LEU A 30 -2.19 -5.78 -16.92
CA LEU A 30 -1.97 -4.92 -15.76
C LEU A 30 -2.72 -3.59 -15.90
N ARG A 31 -2.63 -2.96 -17.07
CA ARG A 31 -3.33 -1.72 -17.39
C ARG A 31 -4.85 -1.90 -17.27
N GLN A 32 -5.39 -3.00 -17.79
CA GLN A 32 -6.81 -3.31 -17.69
C GLN A 32 -7.26 -3.44 -16.23
N VAL A 33 -6.50 -4.14 -15.38
CA VAL A 33 -6.80 -4.23 -13.94
C VAL A 33 -6.75 -2.85 -13.28
N LEU A 34 -5.72 -2.05 -13.56
CA LEU A 34 -5.57 -0.70 -13.01
C LEU A 34 -6.67 0.24 -13.49
N GLN A 35 -7.17 0.10 -14.71
CA GLN A 35 -8.34 0.84 -15.22
C GLN A 35 -9.62 0.43 -14.48
N GLN A 36 -9.83 -0.87 -14.23
CA GLN A 36 -10.99 -1.35 -13.49
C GLN A 36 -10.97 -0.93 -12.02
N LEU A 37 -9.78 -0.94 -11.40
CA LEU A 37 -9.55 -0.57 -9.99
C LEU A 37 -9.07 0.87 -9.83
N ARG A 38 -9.25 1.71 -10.86
CA ARG A 38 -8.77 3.09 -10.87
C ARG A 38 -9.28 3.85 -9.66
N ALA A 39 -8.36 4.50 -8.95
CA ALA A 39 -8.56 5.25 -7.72
C ALA A 39 -9.16 4.46 -6.55
N ALA A 40 -9.20 3.12 -6.61
CA ALA A 40 -9.67 2.30 -5.50
C ALA A 40 -8.75 2.50 -4.27
N PRO A 41 -9.29 2.80 -3.08
CA PRO A 41 -8.51 3.01 -1.88
C PRO A 41 -8.14 1.67 -1.24
N VAL A 42 -7.03 1.07 -1.64
CA VAL A 42 -6.55 -0.23 -1.14
C VAL A 42 -5.29 -0.04 -0.31
N VAL A 43 -5.12 -0.79 0.78
CA VAL A 43 -3.89 -0.77 1.59
C VAL A 43 -2.67 -1.00 0.69
N GLY A 44 -1.66 -0.12 0.77
CA GLY A 44 -0.54 -0.08 -0.19
C GLY A 44 0.13 -1.42 -0.42
N ARG A 45 0.48 -2.14 0.66
CA ARG A 45 1.13 -3.46 0.58
C ARG A 45 0.22 -4.54 -0.03
N VAL A 46 -1.10 -4.38 0.03
CA VAL A 46 -2.08 -5.37 -0.45
C VAL A 46 -2.20 -5.34 -1.98
N TRP A 47 -1.83 -4.23 -2.63
CA TRP A 47 -1.79 -4.14 -4.10
C TRP A 47 -0.93 -5.21 -4.74
N GLU A 48 0.36 -5.22 -4.39
CA GLU A 48 1.33 -6.15 -4.98
C GLU A 48 1.30 -7.54 -4.34
N ARG A 49 0.79 -7.66 -3.11
CA ARG A 49 0.66 -8.95 -2.42
C ARG A 49 -0.53 -9.78 -2.91
N ASP A 50 -1.69 -9.15 -3.04
CA ASP A 50 -2.95 -9.85 -3.28
C ASP A 50 -3.71 -9.31 -4.50
N VAL A 51 -3.93 -8.00 -4.60
CA VAL A 51 -4.87 -7.45 -5.60
C VAL A 51 -4.44 -7.75 -7.03
N LEU A 52 -3.19 -7.48 -7.37
CA LEU A 52 -2.66 -7.70 -8.71
C LEU A 52 -2.36 -9.19 -8.97
N PRO A 53 -1.66 -9.93 -8.07
CA PRO A 53 -1.39 -11.35 -8.31
C PRO A 53 -2.63 -12.24 -8.37
N LEU A 54 -3.74 -11.88 -7.71
CA LEU A 54 -4.98 -12.66 -7.80
C LEU A 54 -5.73 -12.46 -9.12
N ARG A 55 -5.41 -11.40 -9.88
CA ARG A 55 -6.08 -11.00 -11.12
C ARG A 55 -5.29 -11.29 -12.39
N LEU A 56 -3.98 -11.51 -12.24
CA LEU A 56 -3.04 -11.68 -13.34
C LEU A 56 -2.35 -13.04 -13.21
N HIS A 57 -2.24 -13.82 -14.28
CA HIS A 57 -1.54 -15.12 -14.21
C HIS A 57 -0.03 -14.98 -13.95
N HIS A 58 0.59 -13.93 -14.51
CA HIS A 58 2.05 -13.72 -14.46
C HIS A 58 2.40 -12.29 -14.03
N TYR A 59 1.87 -11.85 -12.89
CA TYR A 59 2.22 -10.52 -12.36
C TYR A 59 3.72 -10.41 -12.05
N ARG A 60 4.36 -9.37 -12.59
CA ARG A 60 5.73 -8.99 -12.25
C ARG A 60 5.72 -7.60 -11.60
N ALA A 61 6.38 -7.48 -10.46
CA ALA A 61 6.48 -6.23 -9.72
C ALA A 61 7.20 -5.10 -10.50
N GLY A 62 8.02 -5.47 -11.50
CA GLY A 62 8.69 -4.53 -12.41
C GLY A 62 7.70 -3.79 -13.32
N ASP A 63 6.66 -4.48 -13.83
CA ASP A 63 5.72 -3.89 -14.78
C ASP A 63 4.96 -2.69 -14.18
N LEU A 64 4.61 -2.77 -12.88
CA LEU A 64 3.99 -1.66 -12.17
C LEU A 64 4.99 -0.52 -11.92
N ALA A 65 6.25 -0.86 -11.61
CA ALA A 65 7.31 0.12 -11.42
C ALA A 65 7.60 0.89 -12.72
N ASP A 66 7.61 0.20 -13.87
CA ASP A 66 7.81 0.79 -15.20
C ASP A 66 6.70 1.77 -15.57
N LEU A 67 5.44 1.47 -15.21
CA LEU A 67 4.31 2.39 -15.40
C LEU A 67 4.43 3.65 -14.55
N CYS A 68 4.92 3.55 -13.32
CA CYS A 68 5.18 4.71 -12.46
C CYS A 68 6.37 5.52 -12.99
N GLN A 69 7.46 4.85 -13.33
CA GLN A 69 8.71 5.47 -13.78
C GLN A 69 8.56 6.18 -15.14
N SER A 70 7.73 5.64 -16.04
CA SER A 70 7.36 6.31 -17.29
C SER A 70 6.45 7.53 -17.07
N GLY A 71 5.92 7.70 -15.86
CA GLY A 71 5.00 8.78 -15.49
C GLY A 71 3.59 8.58 -16.03
N GLU A 72 3.25 7.38 -16.50
CA GLU A 72 1.92 7.09 -17.04
C GLU A 72 0.91 6.78 -15.94
N LEU A 73 1.38 6.13 -14.87
CA LEU A 73 0.60 5.79 -13.68
C LEU A 73 1.06 6.60 -12.48
N VAL A 74 0.11 7.21 -11.77
CA VAL A 74 0.37 7.98 -10.56
C VAL A 74 -0.20 7.22 -9.36
N TRP A 75 0.55 7.21 -8.26
CA TRP A 75 0.08 6.73 -6.97
C TRP A 75 -0.09 7.88 -5.99
N VAL A 76 -1.14 7.81 -5.16
CA VAL A 76 -1.41 8.82 -4.13
C VAL A 76 -1.80 8.11 -2.83
N GLY A 77 -1.19 8.52 -1.72
CA GLY A 77 -1.54 8.06 -0.38
C GLY A 77 -2.87 8.65 0.09
N ALA A 78 -3.60 7.90 0.90
CA ALA A 78 -4.95 8.23 1.35
C ALA A 78 -5.12 7.88 2.83
N GLY A 79 -4.57 8.73 3.71
CA GLY A 79 -4.81 8.71 5.14
C GLY A 79 -4.17 7.56 5.91
N GLY A 80 -4.65 7.39 7.14
CA GLY A 80 -4.10 6.48 8.14
C GLY A 80 -3.13 7.13 9.14
N VAL A 81 -2.90 6.45 10.27
CA VAL A 81 -1.94 6.85 11.32
C VAL A 81 -0.61 6.10 11.18
N ASP A 82 -0.63 4.95 10.51
CA ASP A 82 0.52 4.08 10.29
C ASP A 82 0.75 3.96 8.77
N PRO A 83 1.93 4.36 8.25
CA PRO A 83 2.28 4.22 6.83
C PRO A 83 2.07 2.79 6.29
N ARG A 84 2.21 1.77 7.12
CA ARG A 84 2.04 0.36 6.73
C ARG A 84 0.58 -0.01 6.44
N ARG A 85 -0.36 0.77 6.97
CA ARG A 85 -1.81 0.61 6.80
C ARG A 85 -2.40 1.67 5.88
N MET A 86 -1.59 2.61 5.42
CA MET A 86 -1.99 3.66 4.47
C MET A 86 -2.60 3.02 3.23
N ARG A 87 -3.72 3.60 2.78
CA ARG A 87 -4.32 3.24 1.50
C ARG A 87 -3.63 4.01 0.38
N VAL A 88 -3.50 3.36 -0.77
CA VAL A 88 -2.89 3.91 -1.97
C VAL A 88 -3.90 3.79 -3.09
N ARG A 89 -4.07 4.89 -3.81
CA ARG A 89 -4.89 4.97 -5.02
C ARG A 89 -3.96 5.05 -6.23
N TYR A 90 -4.23 4.24 -7.26
CA TYR A 90 -3.57 4.35 -8.56
C TYR A 90 -4.53 4.90 -9.60
N PHE A 91 -4.08 5.82 -10.44
CA PHE A 91 -4.83 6.33 -11.59
C PHE A 91 -3.86 6.80 -12.68
N PHE A 92 -4.33 6.93 -13.91
CA PHE A 92 -3.46 7.36 -14.99
C PHE A 92 -3.26 8.87 -14.95
N ARG A 93 -2.10 9.29 -15.42
CA ARG A 93 -1.72 10.70 -15.45
C ARG A 93 -2.79 11.56 -16.13
N GLY A 94 -3.16 12.66 -15.48
CA GLY A 94 -4.16 13.59 -15.99
C GLY A 94 -5.62 13.21 -15.67
N GLU A 95 -5.84 12.12 -14.94
CA GLU A 95 -7.18 11.73 -14.48
C GLU A 95 -7.50 12.23 -13.06
N GLY A 96 -6.53 12.86 -12.36
CA GLY A 96 -6.66 13.20 -10.95
C GLY A 96 -7.84 14.10 -10.60
N SER A 97 -8.27 15.01 -11.49
CA SER A 97 -9.43 15.88 -11.27
C SER A 97 -10.75 15.10 -11.15
N ALA A 98 -10.81 13.88 -11.68
CA ALA A 98 -11.98 13.02 -11.55
C ALA A 98 -12.04 12.31 -10.19
N TYR A 99 -10.90 12.08 -9.53
CA TYR A 99 -10.81 11.13 -8.40
C TYR A 99 -10.25 11.71 -7.10
N LEU A 100 -9.49 12.80 -7.16
CA LEU A 100 -8.85 13.38 -6.00
C LEU A 100 -9.68 14.52 -5.43
N GLU A 101 -9.61 14.64 -4.11
CA GLU A 101 -10.13 15.79 -3.42
C GLU A 101 -9.33 17.06 -3.78
N PRO A 102 -9.98 18.25 -3.77
CA PRO A 102 -9.29 19.51 -3.95
C PRO A 102 -8.13 19.67 -2.96
N PRO A 103 -7.06 20.41 -3.31
CA PRO A 103 -5.97 20.66 -2.38
C PRO A 103 -6.49 21.35 -1.12
N PRO A 104 -5.97 20.99 0.07
CA PRO A 104 -6.34 21.71 1.28
C PRO A 104 -5.91 23.17 1.16
N MET A 105 -6.77 24.07 1.64
CA MET A 105 -6.45 25.50 1.71
C MET A 105 -5.37 25.80 2.74
N ASP A 106 -5.24 24.93 3.75
CA ASP A 106 -4.32 25.09 4.86
C ASP A 106 -3.63 23.76 5.18
N VAL A 107 -2.32 23.83 5.38
CA VAL A 107 -1.45 22.70 5.76
C VAL A 107 -0.82 22.91 7.15
N SER A 108 -1.31 23.90 7.92
CA SER A 108 -0.84 24.23 9.27
C SER A 108 -0.93 23.08 10.27
N ALA A 109 -1.80 22.10 10.02
CA ALA A 109 -1.95 20.90 10.83
C ALA A 109 -0.77 19.91 10.70
N LEU A 110 0.06 20.07 9.67
CA LEU A 110 1.23 19.22 9.44
C LEU A 110 2.44 19.70 10.27
N SER A 111 3.45 18.85 10.43
CA SER A 111 4.72 19.25 11.04
C SER A 111 5.39 20.41 10.29
N GLN A 112 6.23 21.19 10.99
CA GLN A 112 6.96 22.29 10.37
C GLN A 112 7.86 21.82 9.22
N HIS A 113 8.49 20.63 9.36
CA HIS A 113 9.29 20.04 8.30
C HIS A 113 8.44 19.70 7.06
N ALA A 114 7.25 19.11 7.25
CA ALA A 114 6.32 18.85 6.16
C ALA A 114 5.83 20.14 5.46
N GLN A 115 5.52 21.18 6.23
CA GLN A 115 5.14 22.49 5.68
C GLN A 115 6.27 23.11 4.84
N ASN A 116 7.51 23.07 5.33
CA ASN A 116 8.68 23.59 4.62
C ASN A 116 8.94 22.81 3.32
N VAL A 117 8.91 21.48 3.38
CA VAL A 117 9.06 20.61 2.20
C VAL A 117 7.96 20.87 1.18
N TYR A 118 6.71 20.98 1.62
CA TYR A 118 5.57 21.27 0.74
C TYR A 118 5.70 22.65 0.07
N ALA A 119 6.09 23.68 0.81
CA ALA A 119 6.31 25.02 0.27
C ALA A 119 7.47 25.04 -0.74
N PHE A 120 8.54 24.30 -0.47
CA PHE A 120 9.69 24.19 -1.37
C PHE A 120 9.33 23.50 -2.69
N LEU A 121 8.63 22.35 -2.62
CA LEU A 121 8.11 21.66 -3.81
C LEU A 121 7.11 22.50 -4.60
N LYS A 122 6.35 23.37 -3.92
CA LYS A 122 5.42 24.31 -4.59
C LYS A 122 6.16 25.36 -5.42
N GLY A 123 7.35 25.79 -4.99
CA GLY A 123 8.19 26.76 -5.70
C GLY A 123 9.00 26.13 -6.84
N GLU A 124 9.73 25.06 -6.55
CA GLU A 124 10.72 24.46 -7.46
C GLU A 124 10.14 23.36 -8.37
N GLY A 125 9.00 22.78 -8.00
CA GLY A 125 8.41 21.64 -8.69
C GLY A 125 8.96 20.31 -8.20
N ALA A 126 9.33 19.41 -9.13
CA ALA A 126 9.68 18.03 -8.78
C ALA A 126 11.17 17.89 -8.47
N LEU A 127 11.52 17.38 -7.29
CA LEU A 127 12.89 17.36 -6.76
C LEU A 127 13.28 16.01 -6.16
N PHE A 128 14.59 15.75 -6.10
CA PHE A 128 15.12 14.60 -5.38
C PHE A 128 15.15 14.87 -3.87
N LEU A 129 15.15 13.81 -3.06
CA LEU A 129 15.27 13.91 -1.60
C LEU A 129 16.56 14.64 -1.19
N ALA A 130 17.67 14.34 -1.85
CA ALA A 130 18.96 14.97 -1.59
C ALA A 130 18.91 16.50 -1.75
N ASP A 131 18.28 16.98 -2.84
CA ASP A 131 18.14 18.42 -3.11
C ASP A 131 17.34 19.12 -2.01
N MET A 132 16.27 18.48 -1.53
CA MET A 132 15.47 19.01 -0.42
C MET A 132 16.24 19.03 0.90
N CYS A 133 17.04 18.01 1.20
CA CYS A 133 17.89 17.99 2.40
C CYS A 133 18.90 19.14 2.37
N THR A 134 19.56 19.35 1.22
CA THR A 134 20.53 20.43 1.05
C THR A 134 19.89 21.81 1.12
N ALA A 135 18.79 22.05 0.41
CA ALA A 135 18.18 23.37 0.32
C ALA A 135 17.46 23.81 1.61
N LEU A 136 16.93 22.86 2.38
CA LEU A 136 16.20 23.13 3.62
C LEU A 136 17.05 22.91 4.88
N GLU A 137 18.33 22.55 4.72
CA GLU A 137 19.24 22.19 5.83
C GLU A 137 18.62 21.13 6.76
N LEU A 138 17.96 20.12 6.18
CA LEU A 138 17.31 19.04 6.90
C LEU A 138 18.16 17.78 6.89
N ASP A 139 18.20 17.10 8.04
CA ASP A 139 18.68 15.73 8.10
C ASP A 139 17.77 14.82 7.26
N ARG A 140 18.38 13.81 6.64
CA ARG A 140 17.67 12.89 5.75
C ARG A 140 16.47 12.23 6.43
N ALA A 141 16.59 11.84 7.69
CA ALA A 141 15.52 11.20 8.45
C ALA A 141 14.31 12.14 8.63
N ASP A 142 14.56 13.42 8.90
CA ASP A 142 13.50 14.42 9.07
C ASP A 142 12.82 14.75 7.73
N ALA A 143 13.58 14.81 6.64
CA ALA A 143 13.03 14.97 5.30
C ALA A 143 12.17 13.75 4.87
N GLU A 144 12.62 12.52 5.14
CA GLU A 144 11.84 11.31 4.86
C GLU A 144 10.57 11.21 5.72
N ALA A 145 10.64 11.63 6.98
CA ALA A 145 9.49 11.74 7.87
C ALA A 145 8.46 12.77 7.35
N ALA A 146 8.93 13.96 6.96
CA ALA A 146 8.10 15.02 6.38
C ALA A 146 7.41 14.56 5.08
N LEU A 147 8.14 13.88 4.19
CA LEU A 147 7.55 13.32 2.97
C LEU A 147 6.54 12.21 3.26
N THR A 148 6.80 11.36 4.24
CA THR A 148 5.86 10.32 4.66
C THR A 148 4.55 10.93 5.16
N GLU A 149 4.63 11.97 5.98
CA GLU A 149 3.46 12.74 6.45
C GLU A 149 2.69 13.33 5.27
N LEU A 150 3.38 14.01 4.34
CA LEU A 150 2.77 14.59 3.14
C LEU A 150 2.13 13.54 2.22
N VAL A 151 2.75 12.37 2.08
CA VAL A 151 2.20 11.23 1.31
C VAL A 151 0.92 10.73 1.98
N MET A 152 0.92 10.58 3.29
CA MET A 152 -0.25 10.13 4.05
C MET A 152 -1.40 11.14 3.95
N SER A 153 -1.08 12.44 3.88
CA SER A 153 -2.06 13.50 3.59
C SER A 153 -2.47 13.62 2.12
N GLY A 154 -1.90 12.80 1.22
CA GLY A 154 -2.23 12.82 -0.21
C GLY A 154 -1.74 14.07 -0.96
N LEU A 155 -0.71 14.74 -0.44
CA LEU A 155 -0.22 16.02 -0.95
C LEU A 155 0.99 15.87 -1.88
N VAL A 156 1.78 14.82 -1.70
CA VAL A 156 2.94 14.52 -2.54
C VAL A 156 2.90 13.09 -3.08
N THR A 157 3.55 12.89 -4.21
CA THR A 157 3.76 11.62 -4.90
C THR A 157 5.21 11.53 -5.36
N ASN A 158 5.64 10.36 -5.84
CA ASN A 158 6.97 10.11 -6.37
C ASN A 158 6.88 9.31 -7.68
N ASP A 159 7.79 9.56 -8.63
CA ASP A 159 7.83 8.80 -9.89
C ASP A 159 8.43 7.38 -9.74
N SER A 160 9.11 7.08 -8.63
CA SER A 160 9.58 5.74 -8.30
C SER A 160 8.61 4.99 -7.35
N LEU A 161 8.23 3.78 -7.76
CA LEU A 161 7.44 2.88 -6.91
C LEU A 161 8.21 2.40 -5.67
N ASP A 162 9.54 2.41 -5.71
CA ASP A 162 10.35 1.99 -4.56
C ASP A 162 10.23 2.96 -3.39
N ALA A 163 10.00 4.25 -3.65
CA ALA A 163 9.68 5.22 -2.59
C ALA A 163 8.39 4.81 -1.84
N LEU A 164 7.35 4.41 -2.57
CA LEU A 164 6.12 3.91 -1.96
C LEU A 164 6.37 2.61 -1.17
N ARG A 165 7.11 1.66 -1.76
CA ARG A 165 7.44 0.37 -1.12
C ARG A 165 8.16 0.56 0.21
N ARG A 166 9.10 1.50 0.31
CA ARG A 166 9.79 1.84 1.57
C ARG A 166 8.84 2.37 2.64
N ILE A 167 7.94 3.28 2.25
CA ILE A 167 6.93 3.87 3.14
C ILE A 167 5.99 2.79 3.70
N VAL A 168 5.36 1.99 2.82
CA VAL A 168 4.41 0.94 3.25
C VAL A 168 5.12 -0.30 3.83
N GLY A 169 6.41 -0.44 3.51
CA GLY A 169 7.38 -1.36 4.09
C GLY A 169 7.63 -1.07 5.57
N GLY A 170 7.55 0.22 5.95
CA GLY A 170 7.96 0.73 7.25
C GLY A 170 9.48 0.79 7.42
N GLU A 171 10.19 0.95 6.30
CA GLU A 171 11.64 1.18 6.25
C GLU A 171 11.95 2.66 6.52
N VAL A 172 11.01 3.55 6.21
CA VAL A 172 11.04 4.95 6.68
C VAL A 172 10.52 4.95 8.12
N VAL A 173 11.42 5.21 9.07
CA VAL A 173 11.08 5.30 10.49
C VAL A 173 10.42 6.66 10.71
N ALA A 174 9.09 6.67 10.88
CA ALA A 174 8.41 7.86 11.39
C ALA A 174 9.05 8.28 12.73
N PRO A 175 9.17 9.59 13.04
CA PRO A 175 9.63 10.04 14.34
C PRO A 175 8.77 9.36 15.38
N ALA A 176 9.39 8.65 16.30
CA ALA A 176 8.69 7.93 17.34
C ALA A 176 7.84 8.93 18.12
N ALA A 177 6.52 8.92 17.90
CA ALA A 177 5.58 9.45 18.87
C ALA A 177 5.78 8.65 20.16
N GLN A 178 6.62 9.19 21.04
CA GLN A 178 6.86 8.67 22.37
C GLN A 178 5.52 8.64 23.10
N HIS A 179 5.13 7.44 23.54
CA HIS A 179 3.95 7.10 24.34
C HIS A 179 2.63 6.79 23.60
N ALA A 180 2.51 5.52 23.18
CA ALA A 180 1.32 4.75 23.52
C ALA A 180 1.74 3.30 23.82
N ARG A 181 1.70 2.90 25.09
CA ARG A 181 1.70 1.48 25.48
C ARG A 181 0.54 0.84 24.72
N GLN A 182 0.85 -0.01 23.75
CA GLN A 182 -0.12 -0.72 22.92
C GLN A 182 -1.10 -1.46 23.83
N ARG A 183 -2.35 -0.99 23.89
CA ARG A 183 -3.45 -1.78 24.47
C ARG A 183 -3.72 -2.93 23.49
N PRO A 184 -3.82 -4.20 23.96
CA PRO A 184 -4.16 -5.31 23.09
C PRO A 184 -5.53 -5.06 22.46
N LEU A 185 -5.63 -5.23 21.14
CA LEU A 185 -6.80 -4.85 20.33
C LEU A 185 -7.86 -5.96 20.28
N SER A 186 -7.61 -7.10 20.95
CA SER A 186 -8.54 -8.23 21.04
C SER A 186 -8.29 -9.09 22.27
N THR A 187 -9.34 -9.72 22.80
CA THR A 187 -9.27 -10.76 23.84
C THR A 187 -8.39 -11.93 23.42
N LEU A 188 -8.29 -12.20 22.11
CA LEU A 188 -7.50 -13.28 21.56
C LEU A 188 -6.00 -12.97 21.62
N GLU A 189 -5.60 -11.71 21.42
CA GLU A 189 -4.22 -11.24 21.58
C GLU A 189 -3.79 -11.29 23.05
N THR A 190 -4.69 -10.90 23.97
CA THR A 190 -4.45 -11.02 25.41
C THR A 190 -4.24 -12.48 25.82
N GLN A 191 -5.10 -13.39 25.37
CA GLN A 191 -4.96 -14.83 25.62
C GLN A 191 -3.67 -15.41 25.02
N LEU A 192 -3.24 -14.91 23.86
CA LEU A 192 -1.98 -15.35 23.23
C LEU A 192 -0.76 -14.84 24.02
N ALA A 193 -0.79 -13.59 24.48
CA ALA A 193 0.25 -13.02 25.31
C ALA A 193 0.37 -13.76 26.67
N GLU A 194 -0.77 -14.08 27.30
CA GLU A 194 -0.81 -14.89 28.53
C GLU A 194 -0.28 -16.32 28.32
N ARG A 195 -0.65 -16.97 27.19
CA ARG A 195 -0.11 -18.29 26.82
C ARG A 195 1.39 -18.28 26.53
N LEU A 196 1.91 -17.17 25.99
CA LEU A 196 3.34 -17.00 25.74
C LEU A 196 4.11 -16.68 27.02
N ALA A 197 3.52 -15.92 27.95
CA ALA A 197 4.09 -15.63 29.26
C ALA A 197 4.18 -16.90 30.13
N THR A 198 3.14 -17.73 30.15
CA THR A 198 3.12 -19.04 30.85
C THR A 198 4.14 -20.04 30.26
N ARG A 199 4.41 -19.97 28.95
CA ARG A 199 5.50 -20.75 28.31
C ARG A 199 6.91 -20.25 28.61
N ARG A 200 7.08 -18.97 28.96
CA ARG A 200 8.39 -18.43 29.36
C ARG A 200 8.73 -18.75 30.82
N GLY A 201 7.74 -19.06 31.65
CA GLY A 201 7.92 -19.46 33.06
C GLY A 201 8.13 -20.97 33.28
N THR A 202 8.01 -21.80 32.24
CA THR A 202 8.21 -23.25 32.37
C THR A 202 9.66 -23.62 32.10
N GLN A 203 10.34 -24.07 33.15
CA GLN A 203 11.70 -24.62 33.09
C GLN A 203 11.73 -25.77 32.06
N PRO A 204 12.75 -25.87 31.18
CA PRO A 204 12.80 -26.95 30.20
C PRO A 204 12.79 -28.31 30.91
N PRO A 205 12.07 -29.31 30.39
CA PRO A 205 12.07 -30.65 30.98
C PRO A 205 13.49 -31.22 30.94
N ARG A 206 13.89 -31.90 32.03
CA ARG A 206 15.17 -32.59 32.12
C ARG A 206 15.21 -33.72 31.09
N LEU A 207 16.41 -33.98 30.57
CA LEU A 207 16.70 -35.07 29.62
C LEU A 207 16.14 -36.40 30.16
N GLY A 208 15.15 -36.97 29.47
CA GLY A 208 14.69 -38.34 29.75
C GLY A 208 13.22 -38.64 29.45
N GLU A 209 12.32 -37.66 29.43
CA GLU A 209 10.89 -37.96 29.35
C GLU A 209 10.22 -37.27 28.15
N HIS A 210 9.96 -38.05 27.10
CA HIS A 210 9.08 -37.68 26.00
C HIS A 210 7.79 -38.50 26.10
N PRO A 211 6.60 -37.87 26.18
CA PRO A 211 5.35 -38.61 26.12
C PRO A 211 5.13 -39.17 24.69
N PRO A 212 4.47 -40.34 24.56
CA PRO A 212 4.34 -41.01 23.26
C PRO A 212 3.47 -40.20 22.30
N LEU A 213 3.91 -40.12 21.04
CA LEU A 213 3.22 -39.45 19.96
C LEU A 213 1.96 -40.23 19.54
N ARG A 214 0.83 -39.54 19.39
CA ARG A 214 -0.37 -40.09 18.74
C ARG A 214 -0.13 -40.24 17.22
N PRO A 215 -0.64 -41.30 16.56
CA PRO A 215 -0.49 -41.46 15.12
C PRO A 215 -1.32 -40.39 14.38
N GLY A 216 -0.71 -39.69 13.41
CA GLY A 216 -1.39 -38.74 12.52
C GLY A 216 -1.19 -37.24 12.80
N GLY A 217 -0.37 -36.87 13.78
CA GLY A 217 -0.03 -35.47 14.04
C GLY A 217 1.02 -34.91 13.08
N ILE A 218 0.81 -33.70 12.54
CA ILE A 218 1.85 -32.94 11.83
C ILE A 218 3.09 -32.87 12.72
N GLN A 219 4.17 -33.55 12.30
CA GLN A 219 5.41 -33.62 13.07
C GLN A 219 6.02 -32.23 13.11
N ARG A 220 6.31 -31.72 14.32
CA ARG A 220 6.96 -30.42 14.45
C ARG A 220 8.34 -30.50 13.78
N PRO A 221 8.66 -29.59 12.84
CA PRO A 221 9.97 -29.56 12.20
C PRO A 221 11.08 -29.48 13.24
N SER A 222 12.21 -30.13 12.96
CA SER A 222 13.34 -30.09 13.89
C SER A 222 13.84 -28.65 14.07
N ARG A 223 14.56 -28.38 15.17
CA ARG A 223 15.17 -27.05 15.39
C ARG A 223 16.14 -26.69 14.26
N HIS A 224 16.74 -27.68 13.61
CA HIS A 224 17.60 -27.52 12.45
C HIS A 224 16.80 -27.05 11.22
N ASP A 225 15.66 -27.70 10.92
CA ASP A 225 14.80 -27.34 9.78
C ASP A 225 14.21 -25.94 9.91
N LEU A 226 13.81 -25.56 11.13
CA LEU A 226 13.35 -24.20 11.44
C LEU A 226 14.44 -23.15 11.23
N ARG A 227 15.71 -23.47 11.58
CA ARG A 227 16.85 -22.56 11.37
C ARG A 227 17.19 -22.43 9.88
N ALA A 228 17.24 -23.56 9.15
CA ALA A 228 17.47 -23.56 7.71
C ALA A 228 16.37 -22.83 6.94
N ALA A 229 15.10 -23.03 7.31
CA ALA A 229 13.97 -22.30 6.73
C ALA A 229 14.08 -20.78 7.01
N ARG A 230 14.43 -20.38 8.24
CA ARG A 230 14.67 -18.97 8.59
C ARG A 230 15.83 -18.36 7.82
N GLN A 231 16.91 -19.11 7.60
CA GLN A 231 18.05 -18.66 6.79
C GLN A 231 17.67 -18.49 5.33
N ARG A 232 16.92 -19.43 4.73
CA ARG A 232 16.42 -19.30 3.35
C ARG A 232 15.46 -18.13 3.15
N VAL A 233 14.62 -17.83 4.16
CA VAL A 233 13.75 -16.64 4.14
C VAL A 233 14.58 -15.37 4.26
N ARG A 234 15.55 -15.33 5.18
CA ARG A 234 16.48 -14.19 5.31
C ARG A 234 17.32 -13.94 4.06
N GLN A 235 17.80 -14.99 3.40
CA GLN A 235 18.56 -14.88 2.15
C GLN A 235 17.70 -14.39 0.99
N ARG A 236 16.47 -14.89 0.84
CA ARG A 236 15.52 -14.36 -0.17
C ARG A 236 15.18 -12.90 0.07
N LEU A 237 14.83 -12.55 1.31
CA LEU A 237 14.55 -11.16 1.68
C LEU A 237 15.80 -10.29 1.47
N GLY A 238 16.99 -10.77 1.82
CA GLY A 238 18.25 -10.07 1.62
C GLY A 238 18.61 -9.86 0.14
N GLN A 239 18.35 -10.84 -0.73
CA GLN A 239 18.56 -10.72 -2.17
C GLN A 239 17.55 -9.76 -2.83
N GLU A 240 16.28 -9.78 -2.38
CA GLU A 240 15.27 -8.79 -2.77
C GLU A 240 15.66 -7.38 -2.29
N GLN A 241 16.20 -7.26 -1.07
CA GLN A 241 16.70 -6.00 -0.51
C GLN A 241 17.98 -5.49 -1.22
N GLU A 242 18.93 -6.36 -1.56
CA GLU A 242 20.13 -5.97 -2.32
C GLU A 242 19.80 -5.57 -3.76
N ALA A 243 18.80 -6.21 -4.39
CA ALA A 243 18.32 -5.83 -5.72
C ALA A 243 17.58 -4.48 -5.71
N THR A 244 16.80 -4.20 -4.67
CA THR A 244 16.11 -2.90 -4.49
C THR A 244 17.07 -1.77 -4.10
N VAL A 245 18.06 -2.04 -3.24
CA VAL A 245 19.08 -1.04 -2.85
C VAL A 245 19.98 -0.64 -4.04
N ARG A 246 20.30 -1.57 -4.95
CA ARG A 246 21.08 -1.25 -6.16
C ARG A 246 20.30 -0.49 -7.23
N ALA A 247 18.97 -0.49 -7.16
CA ALA A 247 18.08 0.21 -8.09
C ALA A 247 17.53 1.55 -7.55
N ALA A 248 17.89 1.94 -6.31
CA ALA A 248 17.41 3.13 -5.63
C ALA A 248 17.97 4.44 -6.24
N SER A 249 17.63 4.71 -7.49
CA SER A 249 17.31 6.07 -7.90
C SER A 249 16.11 6.48 -7.04
N GLU A 250 16.37 7.21 -5.96
CA GLU A 250 15.31 7.92 -5.23
C GLU A 250 14.55 8.74 -6.25
N GLY A 251 13.31 8.37 -6.60
CA GLY A 251 12.57 9.11 -7.61
C GLY A 251 12.34 10.56 -7.18
N ARG A 252 11.82 11.37 -8.10
CA ARG A 252 11.50 12.77 -7.83
C ARG A 252 10.16 12.89 -7.12
N TRP A 253 10.18 13.62 -6.01
CA TRP A 253 8.99 14.01 -5.27
C TRP A 253 8.30 15.17 -5.95
N ALA A 254 6.98 15.14 -6.05
CA ALA A 254 6.19 16.20 -6.65
C ALA A 254 4.86 16.37 -5.93
N LEU A 255 4.28 17.57 -6.00
CA LEU A 255 2.93 17.80 -5.52
C LEU A 255 1.91 16.99 -6.32
N VAL A 256 0.90 16.45 -5.63
CA VAL A 256 -0.25 15.76 -6.23
C VAL A 256 -1.13 16.75 -7.00
N HIS A 257 -1.36 17.95 -6.46
CA HIS A 257 -2.26 18.94 -7.05
C HIS A 257 -1.60 19.80 -8.15
N ARG A 258 -0.89 19.16 -9.07
CA ARG A 258 -0.29 19.79 -10.27
C ARG A 258 -1.03 19.39 -11.54
N PHE A 259 -0.96 20.22 -12.58
CA PHE A 259 -1.63 19.95 -13.87
C PHE A 259 -1.30 18.57 -14.44
N GLY A 260 -0.03 18.12 -14.33
CA GLY A 260 0.38 16.81 -14.82
C GLY A 260 -0.38 15.65 -14.18
N VAL A 261 -0.76 15.75 -12.91
CA VAL A 261 -1.47 14.69 -12.17
C VAL A 261 -2.98 14.87 -12.30
N LEU A 262 -3.47 16.10 -12.08
CA LEU A 262 -4.89 16.42 -12.08
C LEU A 262 -5.51 16.43 -13.48
N GLY A 263 -4.77 16.86 -14.50
CA GLY A 263 -5.30 17.14 -15.83
C GLY A 263 -6.22 18.36 -15.84
N LYS A 264 -7.17 18.36 -16.78
CA LYS A 264 -8.14 19.45 -16.91
C LYS A 264 -9.13 19.40 -15.74
N GLN A 265 -9.49 20.58 -15.24
CA GLN A 265 -10.60 20.70 -14.28
C GLN A 265 -11.90 20.26 -14.96
N LEU A 266 -12.69 19.46 -14.24
CA LEU A 266 -13.93 18.89 -14.74
C LEU A 266 -15.12 19.55 -14.04
N PRO A 267 -16.19 19.91 -14.78
CA PRO A 267 -17.44 20.30 -14.15
C PRO A 267 -17.96 19.18 -13.23
N PRO A 268 -18.62 19.51 -12.10
CA PRO A 268 -19.08 18.49 -11.14
C PRO A 268 -19.96 17.39 -11.75
N ALA A 269 -20.80 17.72 -12.73
CA ALA A 269 -21.63 16.74 -13.43
C ALA A 269 -20.82 15.75 -14.27
N GLU A 270 -19.76 16.22 -14.92
CA GLU A 270 -18.87 15.37 -15.72
C GLU A 270 -18.03 14.45 -14.83
N GLN A 271 -17.51 15.00 -13.72
CA GLN A 271 -16.83 14.23 -12.69
C GLN A 271 -17.73 13.11 -12.14
N ALA A 272 -18.96 13.43 -11.76
CA ALA A 272 -19.93 12.45 -11.26
C ALA A 272 -20.23 11.35 -12.29
N ALA A 273 -20.36 11.71 -13.57
CA ALA A 273 -20.58 10.75 -14.65
C ALA A 273 -19.37 9.81 -14.85
N ILE A 274 -18.14 10.33 -14.76
CA ILE A 274 -16.91 9.52 -14.83
C ILE A 274 -16.84 8.56 -13.65
N GLN A 275 -17.07 9.06 -12.43
CA GLN A 275 -17.07 8.23 -11.22
C GLN A 275 -18.16 7.15 -11.29
N ALA A 276 -19.38 7.48 -11.72
CA ALA A 276 -20.45 6.50 -11.87
C ALA A 276 -20.09 5.37 -12.86
N ARG A 277 -19.49 5.71 -14.00
CA ARG A 277 -18.98 4.70 -14.95
C ARG A 277 -17.85 3.87 -14.35
N GLN A 278 -16.97 4.47 -13.55
CA GLN A 278 -15.91 3.74 -12.85
C GLN A 278 -16.47 2.72 -11.85
N LEU A 279 -17.52 3.09 -11.10
CA LEU A 279 -18.18 2.19 -10.15
C LEU A 279 -18.82 1.01 -10.86
N LEU A 280 -19.48 1.25 -11.99
CA LEU A 280 -20.04 0.19 -12.83
C LEU A 280 -18.94 -0.72 -13.38
N ALA A 281 -17.85 -0.15 -13.90
CA ALA A 281 -16.71 -0.92 -14.40
C ALA A 281 -16.09 -1.79 -13.29
N ARG A 282 -15.99 -1.27 -12.07
CA ARG A 282 -15.36 -1.97 -10.93
C ARG A 282 -16.23 -3.06 -10.31
N HIS A 283 -17.51 -2.76 -10.09
CA HIS A 283 -18.40 -3.62 -9.30
C HIS A 283 -19.39 -4.41 -10.17
N GLY A 284 -19.62 -4.00 -11.42
CA GLY A 284 -20.65 -4.56 -12.31
C GLY A 284 -22.06 -4.14 -11.89
N VAL A 285 -22.37 -4.28 -10.60
CA VAL A 285 -23.60 -3.81 -9.94
C VAL A 285 -23.23 -2.80 -8.86
N VAL A 286 -23.77 -1.58 -8.96
CA VAL A 286 -23.50 -0.52 -7.98
C VAL A 286 -24.54 -0.54 -6.88
N THR A 287 -24.10 -0.70 -5.65
CA THR A 287 -24.94 -0.60 -4.45
C THR A 287 -24.60 0.67 -3.65
N ARG A 288 -25.46 1.04 -2.71
CA ARG A 288 -25.17 2.15 -1.78
C ARG A 288 -23.91 1.90 -0.94
N GLU A 289 -23.64 0.64 -0.59
CA GLU A 289 -22.44 0.25 0.13
C GLU A 289 -21.19 0.36 -0.76
N SER A 290 -21.30 -0.06 -2.03
CA SER A 290 -20.23 0.14 -3.03
C SER A 290 -19.86 1.62 -3.12
N LEU A 291 -20.84 2.53 -3.10
CA LEU A 291 -20.58 3.98 -3.11
C LEU A 291 -19.93 4.48 -1.81
N ALA A 292 -20.38 3.98 -0.66
CA ALA A 292 -19.84 4.39 0.65
C ALA A 292 -18.38 3.98 0.85
N GLY A 293 -17.93 2.89 0.22
CA GLY A 293 -16.53 2.44 0.28
C GLY A 293 -15.56 3.21 -0.63
N GLU A 294 -16.07 4.11 -1.48
CA GLU A 294 -15.29 4.79 -2.53
C GLU A 294 -14.80 6.16 -2.09
N PHE A 295 -15.62 6.86 -1.32
CA PHE A 295 -15.36 8.22 -0.86
C PHE A 295 -14.95 8.22 0.60
N GLY A 296 -13.87 8.92 0.91
CA GLY A 296 -13.39 9.11 2.27
C GLY A 296 -11.91 9.40 2.34
N ALA A 297 -11.57 10.50 3.02
CA ALA A 297 -10.35 10.60 3.81
C ALA A 297 -10.58 9.71 5.03
N TRP A 298 -9.69 8.74 5.27
CA TRP A 298 -9.80 7.79 6.37
C TRP A 298 -8.78 8.11 7.45
#